data_AF-A0A1B4XJS6-F1
#
_entry.id   AF-A0A1B4XJS6-F1
#
_cell.length_a   1.000
_cell.length_b   1.000
_cell.length_c   1.000
_cell.angle_alpha   90.00
_cell.angle_beta   90.00
_cell.angle_gamma   90.00
#
_symmetry.space_group_name_H-M   'P 1'
#
loop_
_entity.id
_entity.type
_entity.pdbx_description
1 polymer ?
#
loop_
_entity_poly.entity_id
_entity_poly.type
_entity_poly.pdbx_seq_one_letter_code
_entity_poly.pdbx_strand_id
1 'polypeptide(L)' 'MLSHIVNLVNDYQVVHGARPNVVYMNETHYGYLREELPGVRDHDNLVAILGVDIALSDEAIRPQVATVRFASENILVS' A
#
# COMPACT_ATOMS: atom_id res chain seq x y z
N MET A 1 -1.39 12.43 4.29
CA MET A 1 -1.36 10.96 4.11
C MET A 1 -0.20 10.48 3.24
N LEU A 2 -0.03 10.99 2.03
CA LEU A 2 1.04 10.63 1.10
C LEU A 2 2.42 10.71 1.74
N SER A 3 2.74 11.82 2.43
CA SER A 3 4.00 11.98 3.16
C SER A 3 4.22 10.90 4.22
N HIS A 4 3.15 10.49 4.91
CA HIS A 4 3.21 9.43 5.91
C HIS A 4 3.54 8.06 5.29
N ILE A 5 2.92 7.73 4.15
CA ILE A 5 3.20 6.48 3.42
C ILE A 5 4.62 6.47 2.88
N VAL A 6 5.08 7.59 2.30
CA VAL A 6 6.47 7.70 1.82
C VAL A 6 7.47 7.48 2.96
N ASN A 7 7.21 8.05 4.13
CA ASN A 7 8.06 7.82 5.30
C ASN A 7 8.02 6.35 5.75
N LEU A 8 6.84 5.72 5.83
CA LEU A 8 6.73 4.29 6.17
C LEU A 8 7.54 3.40 5.22
N VAL A 9 7.46 3.67 3.91
CA VAL A 9 8.22 2.93 2.89
C VAL A 9 9.72 3.12 3.07
N ASN A 10 10.17 4.36 3.31
CA ASN A 10 11.59 4.68 3.52
C ASN A 10 12.13 4.04 4.80
N ASP A 11 11.40 4.15 5.92
CA ASP A 11 11.80 3.59 7.20
C ASP A 11 11.91 2.07 7.11
N TYR A 12 10.94 1.41 6.46
CA TYR A 12 11.01 -0.02 6.20
C TYR A 12 12.23 -0.40 5.36
N GLN A 13 12.52 0.35 4.29
CA GLN A 13 13.68 0.08 3.45
C GLN A 13 15.00 0.24 4.20
N VAL A 14 15.11 1.23 5.08
CA VAL A 14 16.29 1.43 5.93
C VAL A 14 16.48 0.27 6.89
N VAL A 15 15.40 -0.22 7.50
CA VAL A 15 15.45 -1.31 8.48
C VAL A 15 15.68 -2.68 7.85
N HIS A 16 15.04 -2.95 6.71
CA HIS A 16 15.02 -4.29 6.09
C HIS A 16 15.97 -4.45 4.90
N GLY A 17 16.59 -3.36 4.42
CA GLY A 17 17.49 -3.35 3.26
C GLY A 17 16.78 -3.57 1.91
N ALA A 18 15.46 -3.68 1.91
CA ALA A 18 14.63 -3.86 0.74
C ALA A 18 13.35 -3.04 0.86
N ARG A 19 12.87 -2.54 -0.28
CA ARG A 19 11.62 -1.77 -0.33
C ARG A 19 10.44 -2.72 -0.08
N PRO A 20 9.43 -2.33 0.73
CA PRO A 20 8.22 -3.13 0.87
C PRO A 20 7.49 -3.22 -0.47
N ASN A 21 6.62 -4.21 -0.65
CA ASN A 21 5.82 -4.35 -1.87
C ASN A 21 4.33 -4.08 -1.65
N VAL A 22 3.86 -3.96 -0.40
CA VAL A 22 2.47 -3.66 -0.11
C VAL A 22 2.33 -2.66 1.04
N VAL A 23 1.32 -1.80 0.93
CA VAL A 23 0.80 -0.95 2.01
C VAL A 23 -0.60 -1.46 2.37
N TYR A 24 -0.80 -1.84 3.62
CA TYR A 24 -2.11 -2.14 4.18
C TYR A 24 -2.74 -0.88 4.77
N MET A 25 -3.99 -0.59 4.42
CA MET A 25 -4.75 0.51 5.01
C MET A 25 -6.26 0.28 4.87
N ASN A 26 -7.07 0.98 5.65
CA ASN A 26 -8.52 0.95 5.47
C ASN A 26 -8.99 1.97 4.39
N GLU A 27 -10.29 1.91 4.04
CA GLU A 27 -10.86 2.79 3.02
C GLU A 27 -10.77 4.27 3.37
N THR A 28 -10.90 4.64 4.65
CA THR A 28 -10.81 6.04 5.09
C THR A 28 -9.42 6.63 4.78
N HIS A 29 -8.35 5.92 5.13
CA HIS A 29 -6.99 6.35 4.83
C HIS A 29 -6.71 6.39 3.32
N TYR A 30 -7.27 5.43 2.58
CA TYR A 30 -7.22 5.42 1.12
C TYR A 30 -7.92 6.64 0.52
N GLY A 31 -9.08 7.03 1.06
CA GLY A 31 -9.78 8.26 0.67
C GLY A 31 -8.90 9.51 0.83
N TYR A 32 -8.31 9.69 2.02
CA TYR A 32 -7.39 10.82 2.26
C TYR A 32 -6.18 10.82 1.33
N LEU A 33 -5.64 9.64 1.02
CA LEU A 33 -4.54 9.53 0.07
C LEU A 33 -4.94 9.98 -1.34
N ARG A 34 -6.16 9.64 -1.78
CA ARG A 34 -6.69 10.08 -3.09
C ARG A 34 -6.93 11.58 -3.16
N GLU A 35 -7.41 12.19 -2.07
CA GLU A 35 -7.64 13.64 -2.01
C GLU A 35 -6.33 14.45 -2.14
N GLU A 36 -5.22 13.92 -1.64
CA GLU A 36 -3.90 14.55 -1.72
C GLU A 36 -3.22 14.42 -3.10
N LEU A 37 -3.77 13.60 -4.00
CA LEU A 37 -3.27 13.38 -5.36
C LEU A 37 -4.32 13.77 -6.40
N PRO A 38 -4.68 15.07 -6.49
CA PRO A 38 -5.68 15.54 -7.43
C PRO A 38 -5.21 15.29 -8.87
N GLY A 39 -5.95 14.45 -9.59
CA GLY A 39 -5.62 14.03 -10.96
C GLY A 39 -5.41 12.53 -11.10
N VAL A 40 -5.19 11.81 -10.00
CA VAL A 40 -5.10 10.35 -9.98
C VAL A 40 -6.50 9.76 -9.86
N ARG A 41 -7.03 9.23 -10.97
CA ARG A 41 -8.44 8.83 -11.07
C ARG A 41 -8.71 7.38 -10.72
N ASP A 42 -7.73 6.50 -10.89
CA ASP A 42 -7.86 5.07 -10.65
C ASP A 42 -6.82 4.58 -9.63
N HIS A 43 -7.09 3.39 -9.12
CA HIS A 43 -6.23 2.70 -8.16
C HIS A 43 -4.86 2.37 -8.78
N ASP A 44 -4.85 1.95 -10.04
CA ASP A 44 -3.64 1.51 -10.73
C ASP A 44 -2.62 2.64 -10.89
N ASN A 45 -3.06 3.86 -11.22
CA ASN A 45 -2.19 5.02 -11.26
C ASN A 45 -1.64 5.38 -9.87
N LEU A 46 -2.44 5.19 -8.82
CA LEU A 46 -2.00 5.43 -7.46
C LEU A 46 -0.91 4.44 -7.04
N VAL A 47 -1.11 3.15 -7.33
CA VAL A 47 -0.11 2.09 -7.12
C VAL A 47 1.15 2.39 -7.93
N ALA A 48 1.02 2.80 -9.19
CA ALA A 48 2.16 3.16 -10.04
C ALA A 48 2.96 4.35 -9.48
N ILE A 49 2.30 5.36 -8.91
CA ILE A 49 2.95 6.52 -8.29
C ILE A 49 3.70 6.13 -7.02
N LEU A 50 3.11 5.29 -6.18
CA LEU A 50 3.75 4.85 -4.94
C LEU A 50 4.87 3.82 -5.20
N GLY A 51 4.73 3.04 -6.28
CA GLY A 51 5.60 1.92 -6.62
C GLY A 51 5.50 0.75 -5.63
N VAL A 52 4.37 0.65 -4.92
CA VAL A 52 4.01 -0.40 -3.97
C VAL A 52 2.51 -0.65 -4.07
N ASP A 53 2.08 -1.90 -3.95
CA ASP A 53 0.66 -2.26 -3.99
C ASP A 53 -0.07 -1.72 -2.76
N ILE A 54 -1.39 -1.54 -2.89
CA ILE A 54 -2.25 -1.13 -1.78
C ILE A 54 -3.26 -2.25 -1.51
N ALA A 55 -3.21 -2.82 -0.31
CA ALA A 55 -4.20 -3.78 0.16
C ALA A 55 -5.17 -3.09 1.13
N LEU A 56 -6.45 -3.09 0.79
CA LEU A 56 -7.49 -2.54 1.65
C LEU A 56 -7.91 -3.58 2.70
N SER A 57 -7.93 -3.19 3.96
CA SER A 57 -8.39 -4.04 5.07
C SER A 57 -9.02 -3.21 6.17
N ASP A 58 -10.20 -3.63 6.65
CA ASP A 58 -10.89 -2.99 7.77
C ASP A 58 -10.16 -3.20 9.10
N GLU A 59 -9.31 -4.22 9.19
CA GLU A 59 -8.46 -4.49 10.35
C GLU A 59 -7.24 -3.54 10.40
N ALA A 60 -6.93 -2.85 9.30
CA ALA A 60 -5.82 -1.90 9.23
C ALA A 60 -6.20 -0.55 9.88
N ILE A 61 -6.13 -0.52 11.21
CA ILE A 61 -6.39 0.68 12.04
C ILE A 61 -5.49 1.85 11.63
N ARG A 62 -4.27 1.55 11.16
CA ARG A 62 -3.30 2.54 10.65
C ARG A 62 -2.63 2.00 9.39
N PRO A 63 -2.17 2.87 8.48
CA PRO A 63 -1.34 2.45 7.36
C PRO A 63 -0.09 1.71 7.83
N GLN A 64 0.18 0.55 7.23
CA GLN A 64 1.35 -0.28 7.54
C GLN A 64 1.96 -0.81 6.24
N VAL A 65 3.26 -1.04 6.24
CA VAL A 65 3.99 -1.59 5.08
C VAL A 65 4.50 -2.98 5.37
N ALA A 66 4.52 -3.84 4.36
CA ALA A 66 5.03 -5.20 4.48
C ALA A 66 5.67 -5.70 3.18
N THR A 67 6.38 -6.81 3.29
CA THR A 67 6.79 -7.63 2.15
C THR A 67 5.96 -8.90 2.15
N VAL A 68 5.05 -9.02 1.19
CA VAL A 68 4.25 -10.24 0.99
C VAL A 68 4.89 -11.07 -0.12
N ARG A 69 5.05 -12.37 0.14
CA ARG A 69 5.43 -13.33 -0.89
C ARG A 69 4.16 -14.02 -1.35
N PHE A 70 3.88 -13.98 -2.65
CA PHE A 70 2.85 -14.84 -3.23
C PHE A 70 3.30 -16.30 -3.06
N ALA A 71 2.68 -17.02 -2.12
CA ALA A 71 2.76 -18.46 -2.11
C ALA A 71 1.85 -18.95 -3.22
N SER A 72 2.43 -19.56 -4.25
CA SER A 72 1.74 -20.11 -5.40
C SER A 72 0.96 -21.37 -5.05
N GLU A 73 0.06 -21.35 -4.07
CA GLU A 73 -0.75 -22.53 -3.74
C GLU A 73 -2.20 -22.17 -3.45
N ASN A 74 -3.05 -22.60 -4.39
CA ASN A 74 -4.50 -22.73 -4.40
C ASN A 74 -5.29 -21.56 -4.99
N ILE A 75 -5.37 -21.56 -6.32
CA ILE A 75 -6.58 -21.11 -7.01
C ILE A 75 -7.66 -22.16 -6.71
N LEU A 76 -8.50 -21.94 -5.71
CA LEU A 76 -9.83 -22.56 -5.71
C LEU A 76 -10.70 -21.70 -6.62
N VAL A 77 -10.72 -22.04 -7.91
CA VAL A 77 -11.85 -21.70 -8.78
C VAL A 77 -13.04 -22.48 -8.25
N SER A 78 -14.07 -21.79 -7.78
CA SER A 78 -15.43 -22.33 -7.68
C SER A 78 -16.41 -21.23 -8.07
#